data_AF-A0A4R2DSC3-F1
#
_entry.id   AF-A0A4R2DSC3-F1
#
_cell.length_a   1.000
_cell.length_b   1.000
_cell.length_c   1.000
_cell.angle_alpha   90.00
_cell.angle_beta   90.00
_cell.angle_gamma   90.00
#
_symmetry.space_group_name_H-M   'P 1'
#
loop_
_entity.id
_entity.type
_entity.pdbx_description
1 polymer ?
#
loop_
_entity_poly.entity_id
_entity_poly.type
_entity_poly.pdbx_seq_one_letter_code
_entity_poly.pdbx_strand_id
1 'polypeptide(L)'
;MEPVEINAGNWYLLARELDAWADDTAYGWSVSESTTADVQATITLLPDGALSGTAIDGHTDALDAARAAVTRFATGGLGLTVRDA
;
A
#
# COMPACT_ATOMS: atom_id res chain seq x y z
N MET A 1 6.72 -1.72 -13.59
CA MET A 1 5.50 -2.54 -13.36
C MET A 1 4.20 -1.80 -13.68
N GLU A 2 3.12 -2.50 -14.06
CA GLU A 2 1.75 -1.93 -14.13
C GLU A 2 1.19 -1.71 -12.71
N PRO A 3 0.62 -0.53 -12.39
CA PRO A 3 0.06 -0.24 -11.08
C PRO A 3 -1.04 -1.21 -10.64
N VAL A 4 -0.95 -1.67 -9.38
CA VAL A 4 -1.92 -2.63 -8.82
C VAL A 4 -2.80 -1.94 -7.78
N GLU A 5 -4.11 -2.13 -7.88
CA GLU A 5 -5.06 -1.75 -6.84
C GLU A 5 -5.39 -2.95 -5.95
N ILE A 6 -5.61 -2.74 -4.64
CA ILE A 6 -5.84 -3.84 -3.69
C ILE A 6 -7.10 -3.57 -2.86
N ASN A 7 -8.02 -4.52 -2.79
CA ASN A 7 -9.08 -4.50 -1.78
C ASN A 7 -8.54 -5.02 -0.44
N ALA A 8 -8.80 -4.27 0.62
CA ALA A 8 -8.36 -4.58 1.99
C ALA A 8 -9.54 -4.54 2.97
N GLY A 9 -10.67 -5.16 2.60
CA GLY A 9 -11.89 -5.16 3.41
C GLY A 9 -12.63 -3.84 3.28
N ASN A 10 -12.67 -3.05 4.36
CA ASN A 10 -13.33 -1.74 4.39
C ASN A 10 -12.57 -0.65 3.63
N TRP A 11 -11.40 -0.98 3.05
CA TRP A 11 -10.59 -0.04 2.29
C TRP A 11 -10.20 -0.55 0.90
N TYR A 12 -9.95 0.39 0.00
CA TYR A 12 -9.24 0.17 -1.25
C TYR A 12 -7.90 0.89 -1.25
N LEU A 13 -6.87 0.21 -1.72
CA LEU A 13 -5.55 0.78 -1.98
C LEU A 13 -5.47 1.15 -3.45
N LEU A 14 -5.40 2.45 -3.73
CA LEU A 14 -5.29 3.00 -5.07
C LEU A 14 -3.85 3.43 -5.32
N ALA A 15 -3.29 3.00 -6.46
CA ALA A 15 -1.90 3.26 -6.77
C ALA A 15 -1.61 4.77 -6.91
N ARG A 16 -0.41 5.16 -6.50
CA ARG A 16 0.12 6.53 -6.57
C ARG A 16 1.55 6.46 -7.11
N GLU A 17 2.08 7.60 -7.54
CA GLU A 17 3.47 7.71 -8.00
C GLU A 17 3.76 6.77 -9.19
N LEU A 18 2.90 6.84 -10.22
CA LEU A 18 2.88 5.86 -11.32
C LEU A 18 4.19 5.76 -12.09
N ASP A 19 4.97 6.84 -12.16
CA ASP A 19 6.31 6.81 -12.75
C ASP A 19 7.27 5.92 -11.93
N ALA A 20 7.19 5.96 -10.60
CA ALA A 20 8.01 5.10 -9.72
C ALA A 20 7.62 3.62 -9.84
N TRP A 21 6.33 3.33 -10.04
CA TRP A 21 5.84 2.00 -10.40
C TRP A 21 6.39 1.55 -11.75
N ALA A 22 6.33 2.42 -12.77
CA ALA A 22 6.82 2.12 -14.11
C ALA A 22 8.32 1.80 -14.10
N ASP A 23 9.09 2.56 -13.32
CA ASP A 23 10.54 2.42 -13.16
C ASP A 23 10.96 1.33 -12.16
N ASP A 24 10.01 0.67 -11.49
CA ASP A 24 10.25 -0.33 -10.44
C ASP A 24 11.17 0.20 -9.32
N THR A 25 10.97 1.45 -8.92
CA THR A 25 11.74 2.12 -7.85
C THR A 25 10.97 2.25 -6.54
N ALA A 26 9.63 2.32 -6.61
CA ALA A 26 8.74 2.29 -5.46
C ALA A 26 7.32 1.92 -5.88
N TYR A 27 6.57 1.31 -4.96
CA TYR A 27 5.17 0.95 -5.14
C TYR A 27 4.35 1.63 -4.04
N GLY A 28 3.69 2.75 -4.39
CA GLY A 28 2.92 3.58 -3.47
C GLY A 28 1.40 3.43 -3.64
N TRP A 29 0.66 3.55 -2.53
CA TRP A 29 -0.80 3.57 -2.50
C TRP A 29 -1.38 4.64 -1.55
N SER A 30 -2.54 5.18 -1.91
CA SER A 30 -3.48 5.78 -0.94
C SER A 30 -4.44 4.70 -0.45
N VAL A 31 -4.78 4.75 0.83
CA VAL A 31 -5.74 3.86 1.49
C VAL A 31 -7.03 4.63 1.69
N SER A 32 -8.07 4.31 0.90
CA SER A 32 -9.36 4.99 0.93
C SER A 32 -10.45 4.10 1.53
N GLU A 33 -11.32 4.65 2.37
CA GLU A 33 -12.49 3.92 2.87
C GLU A 33 -13.47 3.62 1.73
N SER A 34 -13.98 2.40 1.69
CA SER A 34 -14.71 1.85 0.53
C SER A 34 -16.06 2.50 0.24
N THR A 35 -16.67 3.16 1.23
CA THR A 35 -17.99 3.78 1.14
C THR A 35 -17.89 5.26 0.81
N THR A 36 -17.02 6.00 1.51
CA THR A 36 -16.90 7.46 1.38
C THR A 36 -15.82 7.87 0.39
N ALA A 37 -14.93 6.94 0.02
CA ALA A 37 -13.72 7.19 -0.77
C ALA A 37 -12.69 8.12 -0.09
N ASP A 38 -12.89 8.45 1.20
CA ASP A 38 -11.96 9.30 1.94
C ASP A 38 -10.61 8.60 2.12
N VAL A 39 -9.53 9.29 1.77
CA VAL A 39 -8.16 8.81 2.04
C VAL A 39 -7.90 8.90 3.54
N GLN A 40 -7.48 7.79 4.14
CA GLN A 40 -7.25 7.66 5.58
C GLN A 40 -5.80 7.27 5.93
N ALA A 41 -5.04 6.76 4.97
CA ALA A 41 -3.61 6.50 5.12
C ALA A 41 -2.89 6.49 3.76
N THR A 42 -1.56 6.46 3.80
CA THR A 42 -0.71 6.16 2.65
C THR A 42 0.31 5.10 3.04
N ILE A 43 0.74 4.30 2.05
CA ILE A 43 1.74 3.25 2.25
C ILE A 43 2.61 3.10 1.01
N THR A 44 3.91 2.85 1.22
CA THR A 44 4.90 2.67 0.16
C THR A 44 5.76 1.45 0.45
N LEU A 45 5.86 0.56 -0.55
CA LEU A 45 6.76 -0.58 -0.58
C LEU A 45 7.93 -0.29 -1.52
N LEU A 46 9.17 -0.50 -1.07
CA LEU A 46 10.35 -0.44 -1.91
C LEU A 46 10.70 -1.83 -2.48
N PRO A 47 11.42 -1.91 -3.62
CA PRO A 47 11.81 -3.18 -4.25
C PRO A 47 12.68 -4.09 -3.36
N ASP A 48 13.31 -3.55 -2.32
CA ASP A 48 14.11 -4.30 -1.35
C ASP A 48 13.28 -4.86 -0.17
N GLY A 49 11.96 -4.66 -0.20
CA GLY A 49 11.02 -5.13 0.82
C GLY A 49 10.77 -4.15 1.97
N ALA A 50 11.37 -2.96 1.99
CA ALA A 50 11.07 -1.95 2.99
C ALA A 50 9.63 -1.43 2.83
N LEU A 51 8.85 -1.47 3.91
CA LEU A 51 7.47 -1.01 3.94
C LEU A 51 7.33 0.14 4.94
N SER A 52 6.83 1.27 4.47
CA SER A 52 6.55 2.44 5.29
C SER A 52 5.15 2.96 5.01
N GLY A 53 4.55 3.66 5.96
CA GLY A 53 3.24 4.25 5.77
C GLY A 53 2.82 5.11 6.95
N THR A 54 1.87 6.01 6.69
CA THR A 54 1.36 6.98 7.67
C THR A 54 -0.16 6.98 7.62
N ALA A 55 -0.79 6.97 8.80
CA ALA A 55 -2.23 7.13 8.94
C ALA A 55 -2.57 8.59 9.26
N ILE A 56 -3.75 9.03 8.83
CA ILE A 56 -4.39 10.22 9.39
C ILE A 56 -4.75 9.91 10.86
N ASP A 57 -4.70 10.92 11.73
CA ASP A 57 -5.03 10.77 13.14
C ASP A 57 -6.38 10.08 13.34
N GLY A 58 -6.39 9.01 14.15
CA GLY A 58 -7.57 8.19 14.41
C GLY A 58 -7.84 7.07 13.39
N HIS A 59 -7.05 6.93 12.33
CA HIS A 59 -7.23 5.94 11.26
C HIS A 59 -6.08 4.91 11.16
N THR A 60 -5.50 4.52 12.30
CA THR A 60 -4.42 3.52 12.32
C THR A 60 -4.88 2.15 11.82
N ASP A 61 -6.17 1.83 11.97
CA ASP A 61 -6.79 0.61 11.45
C ASP A 61 -6.71 0.51 9.91
N ALA A 62 -6.88 1.63 9.21
CA ALA A 62 -6.69 1.71 7.76
C ALA A 62 -5.25 1.35 7.35
N LEU A 63 -4.27 1.91 8.08
CA LEU A 63 -2.85 1.62 7.83
C LEU A 63 -2.50 0.16 8.16
N ASP A 64 -3.04 -0.40 9.24
CA ASP A 64 -2.82 -1.80 9.62
C ASP A 64 -3.39 -2.76 8.57
N ALA A 65 -4.60 -2.49 8.07
CA ALA A 65 -5.21 -3.25 6.98
C ALA A 65 -4.38 -3.17 5.70
N ALA A 66 -3.91 -1.97 5.35
CA ALA A 66 -3.04 -1.75 4.19
C ALA A 66 -1.70 -2.49 4.32
N ARG A 67 -1.03 -2.42 5.49
CA ARG A 67 0.21 -3.16 5.76
C ARG A 67 0.04 -4.66 5.58
N ALA A 68 -1.05 -5.22 6.11
CA ALA A 68 -1.34 -6.63 5.96
C ALA A 68 -1.62 -7.02 4.49
N ALA A 69 -2.34 -6.18 3.73
CA ALA A 69 -2.64 -6.44 2.33
C ALA A 69 -1.39 -6.34 1.44
N VAL A 70 -0.60 -5.27 1.59
CA VAL A 70 0.65 -5.05 0.85
C VAL A 70 1.67 -6.14 1.17
N THR A 71 1.73 -6.62 2.42
CA THR A 71 2.62 -7.74 2.78
C THR A 71 2.27 -9.02 2.01
N ARG A 72 0.98 -9.33 1.85
CA ARG A 72 0.54 -10.50 1.06
C ARG A 72 0.84 -10.33 -0.43
N PHE A 73 0.63 -9.12 -0.97
CA PHE A 73 1.00 -8.79 -2.34
C PHE A 73 2.51 -8.92 -2.58
N ALA A 74 3.34 -8.34 -1.71
CA ALA A 74 4.79 -8.39 -1.82
C ALA A 74 5.33 -9.81 -1.76
N THR A 75 4.85 -10.61 -0.78
CA THR A 75 5.32 -11.99 -0.59
C THR A 75 4.82 -12.94 -1.67
N GLY A 76 3.54 -12.87 -2.02
CA GLY A 76 2.91 -13.79 -2.98
C GLY A 76 3.05 -13.35 -4.44
N GLY A 77 2.98 -12.05 -4.71
CA GLY A 77 3.01 -11.48 -6.05
C GLY A 77 4.42 -11.13 -6.54
N LEU A 78 5.29 -10.64 -5.65
CA LEU A 78 6.64 -10.21 -6.00
C LEU A 78 7.75 -11.12 -5.47
N GLY A 79 7.43 -12.05 -4.56
CA GLY A 79 8.43 -12.92 -3.91
C GLY A 79 9.35 -12.19 -2.93
N LEU A 80 8.95 -11.03 -2.42
CA LEU A 80 9.75 -10.22 -1.51
C LEU A 80 9.58 -10.66 -0.05
N THR A 81 10.63 -10.47 0.75
CA THR A 81 10.52 -10.50 2.22
C THR A 81 10.28 -9.08 2.72
N VAL A 82 9.17 -8.87 3.41
CA VAL A 82 8.78 -7.53 3.89
C VAL A 82 9.41 -7.23 5.24
N ARG A 83 9.87 -6.00 5.40
CA ARG A 83 10.41 -5.44 6.63
C ARG A 83 9.90 -4.02 6.82
N ASP A 84 9.77 -3.57 8.07
CA ASP A 84 9.54 -2.16 8.32
C ASP A 84 10.77 -1.34 7.89
N ALA A 85 10.50 -0.14 7.35
CA ALA A 85 11.52 0.82 6.95
C ALA A 85 12.08 1.62 8.14
#